data_AF-A0A2A6PUG6-F1
#
_entry.id   AF-A0A2A6PUG6-F1
#
_cell.length_a   1.000
_cell.length_b   1.000
_cell.length_c   1.000
_cell.angle_alpha   90.00
_cell.angle_beta   90.00
_cell.angle_gamma   90.00
#
_symmetry.space_group_name_H-M   'P 1'
#
loop_
_entity.id
_entity.type
_entity.pdbx_description
1 polymer ?
#
loop_
_entity_poly.entity_id
_entity_poly.type
_entity_poly.pdbx_seq_one_letter_code
_entity_poly.pdbx_strand_id
1 'polypeptide(L)' 'MENVRRYRALASLCRQQAAYRPLQNWQLLGQAEHFEYLAEVALKAHFDACNLKHDEAAEPPATWETPVAA' A
#
# COMPACT_ATOMS: atom_id res chain seq x y z
N MET A 1 1.87 0.93 -7.75
CA MET A 1 2.62 1.64 -6.68
C MET A 1 2.67 3.18 -6.81
N GLU A 2 2.22 3.78 -7.93
CA GLU A 2 2.37 5.23 -8.14
C GLU A 2 1.65 6.11 -7.11
N ASN A 3 0.40 5.78 -6.77
CA ASN A 3 -0.36 6.49 -5.74
C ASN A 3 0.34 6.46 -4.37
N VAL A 4 0.93 5.32 -3.98
CA VAL A 4 1.70 5.19 -2.73
C VAL A 4 2.87 6.18 -2.71
N ARG A 5 3.63 6.27 -3.81
CA ARG A 5 4.76 7.20 -3.92
C ARG A 5 4.28 8.65 -3.87
N ARG A 6 3.23 8.98 -4.63
CA ARG A 6 2.63 10.32 -4.69
C ARG A 6 2.16 10.78 -3.31
N TYR A 7 1.38 9.96 -2.61
CA TYR A 7 0.84 10.33 -1.31
C TYR A 7 1.93 10.47 -0.24
N ARG A 8 2.93 9.58 -0.21
CA ARG A 8 4.09 9.73 0.71
C ARG A 8 4.90 11.00 0.43
N ALA A 9 5.06 11.38 -0.84
CA ALA A 9 5.72 12.63 -1.20
C ALA A 9 4.92 13.85 -0.72
N LEU A 10 3.60 13.84 -0.89
CA LEU A 10 2.71 14.91 -0.38
C LEU A 10 2.76 14.99 1.15
N ALA A 11 2.71 13.87 1.87
CA ALA A 11 2.85 13.85 3.32
C ALA A 11 4.18 14.45 3.79
N SER A 12 5.28 14.08 3.11
CA SER A 12 6.61 14.62 3.39
C SER A 12 6.68 16.13 3.16
N LEU A 13 6.09 16.62 2.06
CA LEU A 13 6.02 18.04 1.76
C LEU A 13 5.21 18.81 2.82
N CYS A 14 4.07 18.29 3.24
CA CYS A 14 3.26 18.88 4.30
C CYS A 14 4.06 19.03 5.61
N ARG A 15 4.82 18.01 6.02
CA ARG A 15 5.69 18.09 7.21
C ARG A 15 6.82 19.11 7.06
N GLN A 16 7.45 19.15 5.90
CA GLN A 16 8.48 20.15 5.62
C GLN A 16 7.90 21.56 5.73
N GLN A 17 6.73 21.80 5.13
CA GLN A 17 6.05 23.09 5.24
C GLN A 17 5.68 23.44 6.68
N ALA A 18 5.22 22.45 7.46
CA ALA A 18 4.85 22.63 8.86
C ALA A 18 6.01 23.16 9.71
N ALA A 19 7.24 22.70 9.45
CA ALA A 19 8.45 23.16 10.13
C ALA A 19 8.74 24.66 9.93
N TYR A 20 8.32 25.24 8.80
CA TYR A 20 8.55 26.65 8.47
C TYR A 20 7.30 27.53 8.63
N ARG A 21 6.16 26.97 9.05
CA ARG A 21 4.87 27.66 9.14
C ARG A 21 4.16 27.41 10.48
N PRO A 22 4.67 27.95 11.60
CA PRO A 22 4.18 27.62 12.94
C PRO A 22 2.68 27.91 13.15
N LEU A 23 2.16 28.96 12.51
CA LEU A 23 0.72 29.30 12.58
C LEU A 23 -0.19 28.30 11.86
N GLN A 24 0.32 27.61 10.82
CA GLN A 24 -0.42 26.58 10.07
C GLN A 24 0.05 25.15 10.39
N ASN A 25 0.95 24.98 11.36
CA ASN A 25 1.61 23.71 11.65
C ASN A 25 0.60 22.57 11.85
N TRP A 26 -0.41 22.77 12.70
CA TRP A 26 -1.42 21.76 12.99
C TRP A 26 -2.24 21.34 11.75
N GLN A 27 -2.58 22.29 10.87
CA GLN A 27 -3.31 21.99 9.63
C GLN A 27 -2.45 21.17 8.67
N LEU A 28 -1.18 21.56 8.53
CA LEU A 28 -0.23 20.87 7.65
C LEU A 28 0.10 19.46 8.16
N LEU A 29 0.24 19.28 9.48
CA LEU A 29 0.42 17.95 10.06
C LEU A 29 -0.81 17.06 9.87
N GLY A 30 -2.03 17.59 10.01
CA GLY A 30 -3.26 16.85 9.71
C GLY A 30 -3.37 16.46 8.23
N GLN A 31 -2.96 17.34 7.31
CA GLN A 31 -2.85 16.99 5.89
C GLN A 31 -1.82 15.89 5.65
N ALA A 32 -0.68 15.94 6.34
CA ALA A 32 0.35 14.91 6.21
C ALA A 32 -0.18 13.53 6.65
N GLU A 33 -0.84 13.46 7.81
CA GLU A 33 -1.47 12.24 8.32
C GLU A 33 -2.52 11.70 7.34
N HIS A 34 -3.36 12.57 6.79
CA HIS A 34 -4.35 12.16 5.79
C HIS A 34 -3.70 11.51 4.55
N PHE A 35 -2.62 12.08 4.03
CA PHE A 35 -1.91 11.48 2.89
C PHE A 35 -1.21 10.17 3.24
N GLU A 36 -0.69 10.02 4.47
CA GLU A 36 -0.14 8.73 4.89
C GLU A 36 -1.20 7.64 4.94
N TYR A 37 -2.37 7.94 5.50
CA TYR A 37 -3.50 7.03 5.48
C TYR A 37 -3.87 6.62 4.06
N LEU A 38 -3.97 7.57 3.12
CA LEU A 38 -4.24 7.27 1.71
C LEU A 38 -3.13 6.40 1.08
N ALA A 39 -1.87 6.60 1.46
CA ALA A 39 -0.76 5.77 1.00
C ALA A 39 -0.86 4.33 1.50
N GLU A 40 -1.27 4.13 2.75
CA GLU A 40 -1.49 2.80 3.34
C GLU A 40 -2.66 2.08 2.67
N VAL A 41 -3.78 2.78 2.46
CA VAL A 41 -4.94 2.24 1.73
C VAL A 41 -4.54 1.82 0.32
N ALA A 42 -3.82 2.67 -0.42
CA ALA A 42 -3.35 2.36 -1.76
C ALA A 42 -2.33 1.20 -1.79
N LEU A 43 -1.51 1.07 -0.75
CA LEU A 43 -0.54 -0.01 -0.62
C LEU A 43 -1.25 -1.35 -0.37
N LYS A 44 -2.21 -1.36 0.56
CA LYS A 44 -3.03 -2.54 0.87
C LYS A 44 -3.77 -3.02 -0.38
N ALA A 45 -4.48 -2.12 -1.06
CA ALA A 45 -5.21 -2.45 -2.28
C ALA A 45 -4.30 -3.03 -3.39
N HIS A 46 -3.06 -2.53 -3.51
CA HIS A 46 -2.10 -3.08 -4.44
C HIS A 46 -1.71 -4.52 -4.09
N PHE A 47 -1.43 -4.81 -2.82
CA PHE A 47 -1.11 -6.16 -2.38
C PHE A 47 -2.30 -7.11 -2.51
N ASP A 48 -3.50 -6.68 -2.15
CA ASP A 48 -4.72 -7.48 -2.32
C ASP A 48 -4.91 -7.86 -3.80
N ALA A 49 -4.71 -6.91 -4.73
CA ALA A 49 -4.78 -7.18 -6.17
C ALA A 49 -3.66 -8.09 -6.67
N CYS A 50 -2.45 -8.03 -6.10
CA CYS A 50 -1.36 -8.94 -6.44
C CYS A 50 -1.62 -10.36 -5.94
N ASN A 51 -2.14 -10.50 -4.72
CA ASN A 51 -2.43 -11.80 -4.11
C ASN A 51 -3.58 -12.50 -4.83
N LEU A 52 -4.66 -11.78 -5.16
CA LEU A 52 -5.78 -12.33 -5.95
C LEU A 52 -5.31 -12.89 -7.30
N LYS A 53 -4.41 -12.19 -8.00
CA LYS A 53 -3.83 -12.66 -9.26
C LYS A 53 -2.95 -13.90 -9.08
N HIS A 54 -2.28 -14.02 -7.94
CA HIS A 54 -1.47 -15.19 -7.63
C HIS A 54 -2.35 -16.42 -7.36
N ASP A 55 -3.44 -16.25 -6.61
CA ASP A 55 -4.38 -17.33 -6.30
C ASP A 55 -5.11 -17.84 -7.56
N GLU A 56 -5.43 -16.96 -8.51
CA GLU A 56 -6.01 -17.36 -9.81
C GLU A 56 -4.99 -18.08 -10.71
N ALA A 57 -3.70 -17.73 -10.59
CA ALA A 57 -2.60 -18.37 -11.32
C ALA A 57 -2.04 -19.63 -10.62
N ALA A 58 -2.50 -19.95 -9.41
CA ALA A 58 -2.16 -21.17 -8.72
C ALA A 58 -2.92 -22.33 -9.40
N GLU A 59 -2.24 -23.01 -10.33
CA GLU A 59 -2.74 -24.26 -10.91
C GLU A 59 -3.12 -25.25 -9.79
N PRO A 60 -4.15 -26.10 -10.00
CA PRO A 60 -4.49 -27.14 -9.04
C PRO A 60 -3.25 -28.00 -8.75
N PRO A 61 -3.07 -28.49 -7.51
CA PRO A 61 -1.92 -29.30 -7.16
C PRO A 61 -1.79 -30.43 -8.19
N ALA A 62 -0.64 -30.47 -8.86
CA ALA A 62 -0.40 -31.37 -9.97
C ALA A 62 -0.73 -32.81 -9.55
N THR A 63 -1.57 -33.47 -10.34
CA THR A 63 -2.23 -34.76 -10.04
C THR A 63 -1.30 -35.98 -10.02
N TRP A 64 0.03 -35.79 -9.89
CA TRP A 64 1.01 -36.88 -9.92
C TRP A 64 1.19 -37.61 -8.58
N GLU A 65 0.45 -37.23 -7.54
CA GLU A 65 0.33 -38.01 -6.29
C GLU A 65 -0.59 -39.24 -6.52
N THR A 66 -0.10 -40.25 -7.23
CA THR A 66 -0.67 -41.61 -7.18
C THR A 66 0.13 -42.45 -6.17
N PRO A 67 -0.42 -42.80 -4.99
CA PRO A 67 0.18 -43.84 -4.18
C PRO A 67 0.05 -45.17 -4.95
N VAL A 68 1.19 -45.77 -5.24
CA VAL A 68 1.34 -47.08 -5.87
C VAL A 68 0.50 -48.11 -5.10
N ALA A 69 -0.46 -48.74 -5.78
CA ALA A 69 -1.28 -49.81 -5.24
C ALA A 69 -0.44 -51.09 -5.04
N ALA A 70 -0.69 -51.77 -3.91
CA ALA A 70 -0.04 -52.98 -3.43
C ALA A 70 -0.52 -54.27 -4.12
#